data_AF-A0A329UVI2-F1
#
_entry.id   AF-A0A329UVI2-F1
#
_cell.length_a   1.000
_cell.length_b   1.000
_cell.length_c   1.000
_cell.angle_alpha   90.00
_cell.angle_beta   90.00
_cell.angle_gamma   90.00
#
_symmetry.space_group_name_H-M   'P 1'
#
loop_
_entity.id
_entity.type
_entity.pdbx_description
1 polymer ?
#
loop_
_entity_poly.entity_id
_entity_poly.type
_entity_poly.pdbx_seq_one_letter_code
_entity_poly.pdbx_strand_id
1 'polypeptide(L)'
;MATTTLGNKAVGSIIQLKENGKLVSFYVAKHNYENSLNGMGRTLVVRKDCYDTRQWHSSNVNAYANSAIDSWLNGTYKNLLDADIRGVIGTTKIKYTPGNGNTTVGTLERAIFLLSVTELGKTASYANTEGSALEIASSLQIAYMNGSACVQWTRSPYTYDTYYAVCLGASGNVGVSSCTNTVGSRPAFTLPSTLSVSDDGTVSVNTAPTITSSTANGSNLGTKTAGFNFQYTVNDVDGDTVTVKEYLDNVLKRTYTATLGQVNTFQAVTAANWQKILNGSHTLKVAASDGKADSAAYTVTFAKKVTKATVTLAAPLAADDAISVMVMNIVGTLPADAVMEVLVTNNAKDTTPVWEDATADVKNGANHVFTNKTAANGFAFNFKLSVERGASDTGGYISNIGGAFE
;
A
#
# COMPACT_ATOMS: atom_id res chain seq x y z
N MET A 1 -2.68 -6.41 7.96
CA MET A 1 -3.76 -7.30 7.50
C MET A 1 -3.46 -7.61 6.06
N ALA A 2 -3.53 -8.87 5.64
CA ALA A 2 -3.43 -9.16 4.22
C ALA A 2 -4.77 -8.77 3.58
N THR A 3 -4.70 -8.27 2.37
CA THR A 3 -5.89 -7.94 1.59
C THR A 3 -5.67 -8.52 0.21
N THR A 4 -6.75 -8.95 -0.41
CA THR A 4 -6.74 -9.36 -1.80
C THR A 4 -7.82 -8.59 -2.56
N THR A 5 -7.82 -8.66 -3.87
CA THR A 5 -8.88 -8.07 -4.66
C THR A 5 -10.09 -9.01 -4.71
N LEU A 6 -11.29 -8.47 -4.89
CA LEU A 6 -12.52 -9.25 -5.00
C LEU A 6 -12.45 -10.28 -6.13
N GLY A 7 -11.80 -9.95 -7.24
CA GLY A 7 -11.57 -10.86 -8.38
C GLY A 7 -10.64 -12.04 -8.08
N ASN A 8 -9.86 -11.97 -7.00
CA ASN A 8 -8.98 -13.05 -6.54
C ASN A 8 -9.62 -13.91 -5.44
N LYS A 9 -10.80 -13.55 -4.94
CA LYS A 9 -11.57 -14.39 -4.00
C LYS A 9 -12.16 -15.58 -4.74
N ALA A 10 -12.00 -16.79 -4.21
CA ALA A 10 -12.55 -17.98 -4.84
C ALA A 10 -14.08 -17.88 -5.02
N VAL A 11 -14.58 -18.33 -6.17
CA VAL A 11 -16.03 -18.52 -6.40
C VAL A 11 -16.58 -19.49 -5.34
N GLY A 12 -17.70 -19.11 -4.72
CA GLY A 12 -18.33 -19.82 -3.59
C GLY A 12 -17.87 -19.35 -2.21
N SER A 13 -16.81 -18.54 -2.11
CA SER A 13 -16.40 -17.94 -0.85
C SER A 13 -17.39 -16.88 -0.36
N ILE A 14 -17.32 -16.56 0.94
CA ILE A 14 -18.10 -15.50 1.57
C ILE A 14 -17.26 -14.23 1.67
N ILE A 15 -17.90 -13.12 1.32
CA ILE A 15 -17.45 -11.76 1.62
C ILE A 15 -18.52 -11.05 2.46
N GLN A 16 -18.19 -9.87 2.99
CA GLN A 16 -19.09 -9.07 3.80
C GLN A 16 -19.22 -7.66 3.25
N LEU A 17 -20.45 -7.16 3.20
CA LEU A 17 -20.77 -5.80 2.83
C LEU A 17 -21.60 -5.17 3.95
N LYS A 18 -21.42 -3.86 4.17
CA LYS A 18 -22.26 -3.11 5.11
C LYS A 18 -23.63 -2.84 4.46
N GLU A 19 -24.67 -3.36 5.09
CA GLU A 19 -26.09 -3.16 4.81
C GLU A 19 -26.72 -2.55 6.07
N ASN A 20 -27.23 -1.32 5.97
CA ASN A 20 -27.75 -0.52 7.08
C ASN A 20 -26.77 -0.45 8.27
N GLY A 21 -25.48 -0.22 7.96
CA GLY A 21 -24.39 -0.15 8.93
C GLY A 21 -23.92 -1.48 9.52
N LYS A 22 -24.53 -2.62 9.15
CA LYS A 22 -24.16 -3.95 9.66
C LYS A 22 -23.49 -4.79 8.57
N LEU A 23 -22.47 -5.56 8.94
CA LEU A 23 -21.83 -6.51 8.02
C LEU A 23 -22.78 -7.68 7.74
N VAL A 24 -23.06 -7.90 6.45
CA VAL A 24 -23.94 -8.96 5.93
C VAL A 24 -23.14 -9.81 4.96
N SER A 25 -23.35 -11.12 5.01
CA SER A 25 -22.64 -12.10 4.18
C SER A 25 -23.19 -12.16 2.75
N PHE A 26 -22.29 -12.19 1.77
CA PHE A 26 -22.58 -12.41 0.36
C PHE A 26 -21.69 -13.51 -0.19
N TYR A 27 -22.23 -14.34 -1.07
CA TYR A 27 -21.46 -15.29 -1.86
C TYR A 27 -20.78 -14.56 -3.02
N VAL A 28 -19.50 -14.87 -3.27
CA VAL A 28 -18.83 -14.60 -4.54
C VAL A 28 -19.36 -15.63 -5.55
N ALA A 29 -20.30 -15.22 -6.40
CA ALA A 29 -21.06 -16.16 -7.22
C ALA A 29 -20.45 -16.44 -8.59
N LYS A 30 -19.86 -15.43 -9.22
CA LYS A 30 -19.19 -15.55 -10.52
C LYS A 30 -18.35 -14.33 -10.84
N HIS A 31 -17.11 -14.52 -11.27
CA HIS A 31 -16.31 -13.45 -11.87
C HIS A 31 -16.67 -13.27 -13.35
N ASN A 32 -16.55 -12.04 -13.84
CA ASN A 32 -16.90 -11.66 -15.21
C ASN A 32 -18.33 -12.14 -15.58
N TYR A 33 -19.28 -12.00 -14.64
CA TYR A 33 -20.66 -12.44 -14.83
C TYR A 33 -21.30 -11.67 -15.98
N GLU A 34 -21.82 -12.36 -17.00
CA GLU A 34 -22.32 -11.74 -18.26
C GLU A 34 -21.23 -10.97 -19.03
N ASN A 35 -20.02 -11.56 -19.16
CA ASN A 35 -18.86 -10.96 -19.85
C ASN A 35 -19.12 -10.55 -21.31
N SER A 36 -19.98 -11.27 -22.04
CA SER A 36 -20.36 -10.95 -23.42
C SER A 36 -21.38 -9.81 -23.52
N LEU A 37 -21.90 -9.33 -22.38
CA LEU A 37 -22.79 -8.17 -22.30
C LEU A 37 -22.00 -6.96 -21.77
N ASN A 38 -22.03 -6.69 -20.46
CA ASN A 38 -21.32 -5.58 -19.84
C ASN A 38 -20.65 -5.94 -18.51
N GLY A 39 -20.46 -7.24 -18.24
CA GLY A 39 -20.00 -7.73 -16.95
C GLY A 39 -18.50 -8.00 -16.83
N MET A 40 -17.71 -7.75 -17.88
CA MET A 40 -16.27 -7.94 -17.85
C MET A 40 -15.62 -7.08 -16.75
N GLY A 41 -14.71 -7.68 -15.97
CA GLY A 41 -14.05 -7.01 -14.84
C GLY A 41 -14.94 -6.82 -13.61
N ARG A 42 -16.14 -7.42 -13.58
CA ARG A 42 -17.06 -7.35 -12.44
C ARG A 42 -17.33 -8.73 -11.85
N THR A 43 -17.55 -8.78 -10.55
CA THR A 43 -17.86 -9.99 -9.79
C THR A 43 -19.29 -9.94 -9.31
N LEU A 44 -20.11 -10.94 -9.68
CA LEU A 44 -21.45 -11.14 -9.15
C LEU A 44 -21.37 -11.58 -7.69
N VAL A 45 -22.05 -10.84 -6.83
CA VAL A 45 -22.24 -11.17 -5.43
C VAL A 45 -23.72 -11.37 -5.15
N VAL A 46 -24.03 -12.37 -4.33
CA VAL A 46 -25.42 -12.77 -4.01
C VAL A 46 -25.57 -12.77 -2.50
N ARG A 47 -26.57 -12.05 -1.98
CA ARG A 47 -26.83 -12.01 -0.54
C ARG A 47 -27.04 -13.44 -0.03
N LYS A 48 -26.33 -13.81 1.04
CA LYS A 48 -26.36 -15.19 1.57
C LYS A 48 -27.77 -15.60 1.98
N ASP A 49 -28.47 -14.72 2.68
CA ASP A 49 -29.83 -14.93 3.15
C ASP A 49 -30.81 -14.01 2.40
N CYS A 50 -32.10 -14.34 2.41
CA CYS A 50 -33.13 -13.38 2.04
C CYS A 50 -33.12 -12.19 3.00
N TYR A 51 -33.31 -10.98 2.47
CA TYR A 51 -33.35 -9.74 3.26
C TYR A 51 -34.64 -9.67 4.07
N ASP A 52 -35.78 -9.78 3.38
CA ASP A 52 -37.13 -9.83 3.94
C ASP A 52 -38.07 -10.55 2.97
N THR A 53 -39.37 -10.52 3.23
CA THR A 53 -40.39 -10.98 2.27
C THR A 53 -41.02 -9.81 1.55
N ARG A 54 -41.18 -9.91 0.23
CA ARG A 54 -41.77 -8.85 -0.60
C ARG A 54 -42.72 -9.40 -1.64
N GLN A 55 -43.68 -8.57 -2.02
CA GLN A 55 -44.47 -8.82 -3.22
C GLN A 55 -43.54 -8.75 -4.43
N TRP A 56 -43.79 -9.63 -5.40
CA TRP A 56 -43.11 -9.50 -6.67
C TRP A 56 -43.62 -8.27 -7.42
N HIS A 57 -44.95 -8.12 -7.47
CA HIS A 57 -45.66 -6.99 -8.06
C HIS A 57 -46.83 -6.56 -7.16
N SER A 58 -47.24 -5.29 -7.20
CA SER A 58 -48.36 -4.74 -6.41
C SER A 58 -49.75 -5.20 -6.89
N SER A 59 -49.79 -5.95 -7.98
CA SER A 59 -50.97 -6.54 -8.61
C SER A 59 -50.58 -7.91 -9.17
N ASN A 60 -51.55 -8.72 -9.60
CA ASN A 60 -51.26 -10.00 -10.22
C ASN A 60 -50.78 -9.76 -11.66
N VAL A 61 -49.53 -9.35 -11.82
CA VAL A 61 -48.87 -9.16 -13.12
C VAL A 61 -47.40 -9.57 -12.96
N ASN A 62 -46.96 -10.50 -13.80
CA ASN A 62 -45.61 -11.06 -13.77
C ASN A 62 -44.61 -10.31 -14.68
N ALA A 63 -44.82 -9.02 -14.87
CA ALA A 63 -43.85 -8.16 -15.52
C ALA A 63 -42.71 -7.88 -14.54
N TYR A 64 -41.48 -8.36 -14.80
CA TYR A 64 -40.36 -8.16 -13.87
C TYR A 64 -39.89 -6.71 -13.83
N ALA A 65 -39.71 -6.09 -15.00
CA ALA A 65 -39.23 -4.71 -15.10
C ALA A 65 -40.28 -3.75 -14.53
N ASN A 66 -39.86 -2.85 -13.64
CA ASN A 66 -40.70 -1.88 -12.93
C ASN A 66 -41.74 -2.51 -11.99
N SER A 67 -41.56 -3.80 -11.66
CA SER A 67 -42.33 -4.46 -10.61
C SER A 67 -42.05 -3.87 -9.23
N ALA A 68 -42.90 -4.20 -8.25
CA ALA A 68 -42.70 -3.77 -6.87
C ALA A 68 -41.34 -4.21 -6.31
N ILE A 69 -40.88 -5.43 -6.62
CA ILE A 69 -39.55 -5.89 -6.18
C ILE A 69 -38.42 -5.19 -6.94
N ASP A 70 -38.56 -4.96 -8.26
CA ASP A 70 -37.52 -4.32 -9.08
C ASP A 70 -37.29 -2.87 -8.63
N SER A 71 -38.38 -2.13 -8.40
CA SER A 71 -38.34 -0.77 -7.85
C SER A 71 -37.73 -0.74 -6.45
N TRP A 72 -38.07 -1.71 -5.59
CA TRP A 72 -37.49 -1.78 -4.26
C TRP A 72 -35.98 -2.11 -4.29
N LEU A 73 -35.56 -3.06 -5.12
CA LEU A 73 -34.15 -3.45 -5.26
C LEU A 73 -33.29 -2.27 -5.70
N ASN A 74 -33.74 -1.53 -6.72
CA ASN A 74 -32.97 -0.44 -7.33
C ASN A 74 -33.15 0.92 -6.64
N GLY A 75 -34.17 1.07 -5.79
CA GLY A 75 -34.39 2.25 -4.96
C GLY A 75 -33.98 2.00 -3.51
N THR A 76 -34.89 1.42 -2.72
CA THR A 76 -34.74 1.29 -1.28
C THR A 76 -33.57 0.39 -0.87
N TYR A 77 -33.48 -0.84 -1.39
CA TYR A 77 -32.44 -1.78 -0.98
C TYR A 77 -31.04 -1.26 -1.35
N LYS A 78 -30.86 -0.75 -2.57
CA LYS A 78 -29.59 -0.13 -2.98
C LYS A 78 -29.13 0.96 -2.00
N ASN A 79 -30.07 1.72 -1.43
CA ASN A 79 -29.78 2.78 -0.47
C ASN A 79 -29.49 2.29 0.96
N LEU A 80 -29.69 1.01 1.25
CA LEU A 80 -29.23 0.39 2.50
C LEU A 80 -27.73 0.06 2.46
N LEU A 81 -27.15 -0.09 1.27
CA LEU A 81 -25.72 -0.38 1.14
C LEU A 81 -24.88 0.85 1.49
N ASP A 82 -23.70 0.60 2.06
CA ASP A 82 -22.70 1.63 2.37
C ASP A 82 -22.45 2.55 1.18
N ALA A 83 -22.23 3.85 1.46
CA ALA A 83 -22.19 4.88 0.43
C ALA A 83 -21.10 4.63 -0.63
N ASP A 84 -19.93 4.15 -0.21
CA ASP A 84 -18.79 3.91 -1.09
C ASP A 84 -19.04 2.68 -1.97
N ILE A 85 -19.56 1.60 -1.37
CA ILE A 85 -20.00 0.40 -2.10
C ILE A 85 -21.11 0.74 -3.09
N ARG A 86 -22.11 1.53 -2.67
CA ARG A 86 -23.20 1.98 -3.53
C ARG A 86 -22.70 2.80 -4.70
N GLY A 87 -21.67 3.62 -4.50
CA GLY A 87 -21.03 4.43 -5.54
C GLY A 87 -20.37 3.60 -6.65
N VAL A 88 -19.90 2.39 -6.34
CA VAL A 88 -19.25 1.50 -7.31
C VAL A 88 -20.17 0.39 -7.89
N ILE A 89 -21.41 0.30 -7.40
CA ILE A 89 -22.45 -0.54 -8.01
C ILE A 89 -22.94 0.14 -9.30
N GLY A 90 -22.38 -0.34 -10.41
CA GLY A 90 -22.88 -0.07 -11.76
C GLY A 90 -24.09 -0.93 -12.12
N THR A 91 -24.54 -0.82 -13.36
CA THR A 91 -25.60 -1.64 -13.92
C THR A 91 -25.05 -2.90 -14.58
N THR A 92 -25.82 -3.98 -14.55
CA THR A 92 -25.54 -5.24 -15.23
C THR A 92 -26.66 -5.53 -16.21
N LYS A 93 -26.31 -5.81 -17.47
CA LYS A 93 -27.22 -6.36 -18.47
C LYS A 93 -27.36 -7.85 -18.19
N ILE A 94 -28.57 -8.27 -17.86
CA ILE A 94 -28.92 -9.65 -17.54
C ILE A 94 -29.90 -10.19 -18.56
N LYS A 95 -29.83 -11.49 -18.86
CA LYS A 95 -30.89 -12.16 -19.62
C LYS A 95 -32.15 -12.29 -18.77
N TYR A 96 -33.30 -11.95 -19.34
CA TYR A 96 -34.59 -12.05 -18.67
C TYR A 96 -35.74 -12.21 -19.67
N THR A 97 -36.85 -12.74 -19.20
CA THR A 97 -38.14 -12.76 -19.89
C THR A 97 -38.99 -11.61 -19.32
N PRO A 98 -39.51 -10.71 -20.17
CA PRO A 98 -40.29 -9.56 -19.69
C PRO A 98 -41.51 -9.93 -18.85
N GLY A 99 -42.24 -10.98 -19.25
CA GLY A 99 -43.49 -11.40 -18.61
C GLY A 99 -44.71 -10.65 -19.15
N ASN A 100 -45.84 -10.77 -18.47
CA ASN A 100 -47.15 -10.22 -18.84
C ASN A 100 -47.55 -10.55 -20.29
N GLY A 101 -47.45 -11.83 -20.66
CA GLY A 101 -47.73 -12.32 -22.00
C GLY A 101 -46.57 -12.20 -23.00
N ASN A 102 -45.48 -11.51 -22.64
CA ASN A 102 -44.27 -11.47 -23.44
C ASN A 102 -43.23 -12.49 -22.93
N THR A 103 -43.11 -13.59 -23.68
CA THR A 103 -42.21 -14.71 -23.36
C THR A 103 -40.93 -14.72 -24.19
N THR A 104 -40.61 -13.64 -24.90
CA THR A 104 -39.37 -13.56 -25.69
C THR A 104 -38.22 -13.13 -24.80
N VAL A 105 -37.20 -13.99 -24.65
CA VAL A 105 -36.02 -13.67 -23.83
C VAL A 105 -35.27 -12.48 -24.44
N GLY A 106 -35.07 -11.46 -23.61
CA GLY A 106 -34.32 -10.26 -23.95
C GLY A 106 -33.21 -9.98 -22.94
N THR A 107 -32.83 -8.71 -22.84
CA THR A 107 -31.90 -8.21 -21.81
C THR A 107 -32.54 -7.09 -21.01
N LEU A 108 -32.30 -7.08 -19.71
CA LEU A 108 -32.64 -5.98 -18.82
C LEU A 108 -31.38 -5.44 -18.16
N GLU A 109 -31.28 -4.13 -18.00
CA GLU A 109 -30.17 -3.51 -17.32
C GLU A 109 -30.59 -3.02 -15.93
N ARG A 110 -29.96 -3.55 -14.87
CA ARG A 110 -30.27 -3.22 -13.47
C ARG A 110 -29.01 -3.15 -12.60
N ALA A 111 -29.05 -2.32 -11.57
CA ALA A 111 -27.99 -2.27 -10.57
C ALA A 111 -28.08 -3.46 -9.62
N ILE A 112 -29.31 -3.75 -9.15
CA ILE A 112 -29.62 -4.86 -8.26
C ILE A 112 -30.79 -5.65 -8.83
N PHE A 113 -30.71 -6.97 -8.80
CA PHE A 113 -31.67 -7.87 -9.41
C PHE A 113 -31.82 -9.17 -8.62
N LEU A 114 -32.83 -9.96 -8.97
CA LEU A 114 -32.95 -11.35 -8.54
C LEU A 114 -32.33 -12.28 -9.58
N LEU A 115 -31.78 -13.41 -9.13
CA LEU A 115 -31.30 -14.46 -10.03
C LEU A 115 -32.46 -15.11 -10.79
N SER A 116 -32.19 -15.65 -11.97
CA SER A 116 -33.16 -16.45 -12.72
C SER A 116 -33.23 -17.87 -12.19
N VAL A 117 -34.32 -18.58 -12.52
CA VAL A 117 -34.40 -20.02 -12.23
C VAL A 117 -33.24 -20.80 -12.86
N THR A 118 -32.80 -20.38 -14.05
CA THR A 118 -31.66 -20.98 -14.78
C THR A 118 -30.34 -20.79 -14.05
N GLU A 119 -30.06 -19.58 -13.55
CA GLU A 119 -28.84 -19.27 -12.79
C GLU A 119 -28.75 -20.05 -11.49
N LEU A 120 -29.89 -20.37 -10.89
CA LEU A 120 -30.01 -21.25 -9.72
C LEU A 120 -29.90 -22.74 -10.08
N GLY A 121 -29.55 -23.06 -11.33
CA GLY A 121 -29.33 -24.44 -11.80
C GLY A 121 -30.61 -25.26 -11.89
N LYS A 122 -31.76 -24.59 -12.07
CA LYS A 122 -33.07 -25.23 -12.20
C LYS A 122 -33.72 -24.88 -13.54
N THR A 123 -34.66 -25.73 -13.94
CA THR A 123 -35.46 -25.56 -15.15
C THR A 123 -36.90 -25.98 -14.87
N ALA A 124 -37.83 -25.45 -15.66
CA ALA A 124 -39.23 -25.87 -15.68
C ALA A 124 -39.81 -25.64 -17.08
N SER A 125 -40.83 -26.41 -17.48
CA SER A 125 -41.47 -26.26 -18.80
C SER A 125 -42.19 -24.92 -18.98
N TYR A 126 -42.45 -24.22 -17.88
CA TYR A 126 -43.15 -22.94 -17.80
C TYR A 126 -42.23 -21.76 -17.46
N ALA A 127 -40.91 -21.94 -17.64
CA ALA A 127 -39.92 -20.89 -17.44
C ALA A 127 -38.88 -20.94 -18.56
N ASN A 128 -38.55 -19.79 -19.14
CA ASN A 128 -37.52 -19.72 -20.17
C ASN A 128 -36.11 -19.85 -19.58
N THR A 129 -35.16 -20.25 -20.43
CA THR A 129 -33.74 -20.21 -20.11
C THR A 129 -33.24 -18.77 -20.12
N GLU A 130 -32.85 -18.27 -18.95
CA GLU A 130 -32.38 -16.90 -18.73
C GLU A 130 -30.95 -16.90 -18.20
N GLY A 131 -29.99 -16.71 -19.10
CA GLY A 131 -28.56 -16.73 -18.75
C GLY A 131 -28.03 -18.15 -18.70
N SER A 132 -27.18 -18.45 -17.74
CA SER A 132 -26.58 -19.78 -17.55
C SER A 132 -26.46 -20.12 -16.07
N ALA A 133 -26.51 -21.40 -15.74
CA ALA A 133 -26.33 -21.86 -14.36
C ALA A 133 -25.02 -21.31 -13.76
N LEU A 134 -25.10 -20.82 -12.53
CA LEU A 134 -23.94 -20.38 -11.77
C LEU A 134 -23.17 -21.61 -11.24
N GLU A 135 -21.85 -21.49 -11.14
CA GLU A 135 -20.98 -22.56 -10.61
C GLU A 135 -21.39 -22.99 -9.19
N ILE A 136 -21.93 -22.03 -8.42
CA ILE A 136 -22.37 -22.23 -7.03
C ILE A 136 -23.88 -22.45 -6.90
N ALA A 137 -24.57 -22.79 -8.00
CA ALA A 137 -26.03 -22.93 -8.01
C ALA A 137 -26.56 -23.83 -6.88
N SER A 138 -25.88 -24.94 -6.58
CA SER A 138 -26.26 -25.85 -5.48
C SER A 138 -26.32 -25.15 -4.11
N SER A 139 -25.40 -24.23 -3.83
CA SER A 139 -25.36 -23.41 -2.61
C SER A 139 -26.43 -22.31 -2.59
N LEU A 140 -27.02 -21.98 -3.74
CA LEU A 140 -28.02 -20.92 -3.89
C LEU A 140 -29.45 -21.43 -3.97
N GLN A 141 -29.67 -22.73 -4.22
CA GLN A 141 -31.01 -23.33 -4.41
C GLN A 141 -31.90 -23.24 -3.16
N ILE A 142 -31.32 -23.34 -1.97
CA ILE A 142 -32.02 -23.16 -0.71
C ILE A 142 -31.63 -21.80 -0.14
N ALA A 143 -32.62 -20.94 0.05
CA ALA A 143 -32.44 -19.66 0.73
C ALA A 143 -32.86 -19.77 2.18
N TYR A 144 -32.25 -18.95 3.03
CA TYR A 144 -32.58 -18.85 4.44
C TYR A 144 -33.01 -17.42 4.78
N MET A 145 -33.86 -17.29 5.78
CA MET A 145 -34.23 -16.02 6.40
C MET A 145 -34.33 -16.26 7.90
N ASN A 146 -33.58 -15.49 8.70
CA ASN A 146 -33.51 -15.66 10.15
C ASN A 146 -33.20 -17.11 10.59
N GLY A 147 -32.27 -17.76 9.87
CA GLY A 147 -31.82 -19.13 10.16
C GLY A 147 -32.75 -20.26 9.69
N SER A 148 -33.93 -19.94 9.14
CA SER A 148 -34.87 -20.95 8.63
C SER A 148 -34.93 -20.92 7.11
N ALA A 149 -35.04 -22.10 6.48
CA ALA A 149 -35.22 -22.18 5.03
C ALA A 149 -36.51 -21.46 4.61
N CYS A 150 -36.43 -20.67 3.54
CA CYS A 150 -37.55 -19.88 3.05
C CYS A 150 -37.71 -20.02 1.54
N VAL A 151 -38.92 -19.71 1.06
CA VAL A 151 -39.18 -19.56 -0.38
C VAL A 151 -38.47 -18.30 -0.87
N GLN A 152 -37.76 -18.35 -2.00
CA GLN A 152 -37.10 -17.20 -2.62
C GLN A 152 -37.71 -16.88 -3.98
N TRP A 153 -37.88 -15.60 -4.26
CA TRP A 153 -38.24 -15.14 -5.60
C TRP A 153 -37.10 -15.35 -6.58
N THR A 154 -37.45 -15.62 -7.84
CA THR A 154 -36.56 -15.44 -8.98
C THR A 154 -37.03 -14.23 -9.80
N ARG A 155 -36.23 -13.79 -10.78
CA ARG A 155 -36.71 -12.81 -11.77
C ARG A 155 -37.59 -13.40 -12.87
N SER A 156 -37.71 -14.73 -12.92
CA SER A 156 -38.32 -15.42 -14.05
C SER A 156 -39.86 -15.46 -13.92
N PRO A 157 -40.62 -15.04 -14.95
CA PRO A 157 -42.07 -15.18 -14.98
C PRO A 157 -42.52 -16.60 -15.28
N TYR A 158 -43.71 -16.94 -14.79
CA TYR A 158 -44.47 -18.09 -15.26
C TYR A 158 -44.98 -17.82 -16.67
N THR A 159 -44.72 -18.70 -17.64
CA THR A 159 -45.02 -18.42 -19.05
C THR A 159 -46.43 -18.80 -19.49
N TYR A 160 -47.19 -19.55 -18.70
CA TYR A 160 -48.56 -19.97 -19.07
C TYR A 160 -49.67 -19.04 -18.53
N ASP A 161 -49.35 -18.12 -17.63
CA ASP A 161 -50.28 -17.12 -17.08
C ASP A 161 -49.48 -15.86 -16.71
N THR A 162 -50.14 -14.72 -16.65
CA THR A 162 -49.61 -13.42 -16.24
C THR A 162 -49.65 -13.20 -14.72
N TYR A 163 -50.32 -14.05 -13.94
CA TYR A 163 -50.52 -13.82 -12.50
C TYR A 163 -49.42 -14.34 -11.57
N TYR A 164 -48.48 -15.15 -12.07
CA TYR A 164 -47.54 -15.89 -11.23
C TYR A 164 -46.06 -15.66 -11.59
N ALA A 165 -45.20 -15.67 -10.57
CA ALA A 165 -43.73 -15.76 -10.69
C ALA A 165 -43.24 -17.18 -10.50
N VAL A 166 -42.06 -17.46 -11.03
CA VAL A 166 -41.27 -18.60 -10.60
C VAL A 166 -40.54 -18.29 -9.30
N CYS A 167 -40.61 -19.22 -8.35
CA CYS A 167 -39.88 -19.18 -7.08
C CYS A 167 -39.20 -20.53 -6.82
N LEU A 168 -38.22 -20.55 -5.92
CA LEU A 168 -37.70 -21.79 -5.35
C LEU A 168 -38.29 -21.97 -3.96
N GLY A 169 -38.89 -23.14 -3.71
CA GLY A 169 -39.42 -23.52 -2.41
C GLY A 169 -38.33 -23.68 -1.35
N ALA A 170 -38.71 -23.82 -0.08
CA ALA A 170 -37.77 -24.02 1.02
C ALA A 170 -36.90 -25.29 0.87
N SER A 171 -37.36 -26.27 0.07
CA SER A 171 -36.60 -27.48 -0.29
C SER A 171 -35.80 -27.34 -1.60
N GLY A 172 -35.75 -26.15 -2.19
CA GLY A 172 -35.05 -25.86 -3.45
C GLY A 172 -35.77 -26.35 -4.71
N ASN A 173 -37.01 -26.84 -4.62
CA ASN A 173 -37.82 -27.21 -5.79
C ASN A 173 -38.35 -25.97 -6.52
N VAL A 174 -38.49 -26.06 -7.84
CA VAL A 174 -39.14 -25.00 -8.62
C VAL A 174 -40.64 -25.02 -8.34
N GLY A 175 -41.21 -23.85 -8.13
CA GLY A 175 -42.64 -23.65 -7.99
C GLY A 175 -43.05 -22.29 -8.53
N VAL A 176 -44.33 -21.95 -8.33
CA VAL A 176 -44.87 -20.65 -8.68
C VAL A 176 -45.67 -20.06 -7.52
N SER A 177 -45.71 -18.74 -7.44
CA SER A 177 -46.52 -18.03 -6.44
C SER A 177 -47.10 -16.76 -7.06
N SER A 178 -48.29 -16.35 -6.62
CA SER A 178 -48.97 -15.16 -7.13
C SER A 178 -48.10 -13.94 -6.92
N CYS A 179 -48.04 -13.05 -7.91
CA CYS A 179 -47.14 -11.88 -7.86
C CYS A 179 -47.41 -10.97 -6.65
N THR A 180 -48.64 -10.98 -6.13
CA THR A 180 -49.08 -10.24 -4.94
C THR A 180 -48.75 -10.92 -3.61
N ASN A 181 -48.28 -12.17 -3.60
CA ASN A 181 -47.83 -12.82 -2.36
C ASN A 181 -46.48 -12.27 -1.92
N THR A 182 -46.21 -12.30 -0.62
CA THR A 182 -44.88 -11.93 -0.09
C THR A 182 -43.99 -13.17 0.03
N VAL A 183 -42.82 -13.15 -0.61
CA VAL A 183 -41.84 -14.24 -0.62
C VAL A 183 -40.44 -13.64 -0.48
N GLY A 184 -39.45 -14.46 -0.08
CA GLY A 184 -38.09 -14.01 0.21
C GLY A 184 -37.45 -13.22 -0.93
N SER A 185 -37.01 -12.01 -0.61
CA SER A 185 -36.21 -11.14 -1.48
C SER A 185 -34.72 -11.47 -1.28
N ARG A 186 -34.03 -11.91 -2.34
CA ARG A 186 -32.60 -12.26 -2.27
C ARG A 186 -31.79 -11.48 -3.31
N PRO A 187 -31.28 -10.29 -2.93
CA PRO A 187 -30.60 -9.40 -3.85
C PRO A 187 -29.28 -9.97 -4.38
N ALA A 188 -29.04 -9.75 -5.68
CA ALA A 188 -27.78 -10.00 -6.36
C ALA A 188 -27.37 -8.75 -7.16
N PHE A 189 -26.08 -8.50 -7.25
CA PHE A 189 -25.51 -7.38 -8.00
C PHE A 189 -24.04 -7.63 -8.30
N THR A 190 -23.45 -6.84 -9.21
CA THR A 190 -22.03 -6.96 -9.52
C THR A 190 -21.23 -5.82 -8.91
N LEU A 191 -20.02 -6.12 -8.44
CA LEU A 191 -19.04 -5.15 -7.94
C LEU A 191 -17.77 -5.18 -8.82
N PRO A 192 -17.00 -4.08 -8.91
CA PRO A 192 -15.69 -4.12 -9.57
C PRO A 192 -14.80 -5.19 -8.94
N SER A 193 -14.13 -5.99 -9.77
CA SER A 193 -13.23 -7.04 -9.28
C SER A 193 -11.98 -6.49 -8.58
N THR A 194 -11.72 -5.18 -8.68
CA THR A 194 -10.57 -4.50 -8.08
C THR A 194 -10.79 -4.06 -6.63
N LEU A 195 -12.01 -4.18 -6.08
CA LEU A 195 -12.26 -3.80 -4.68
C LEU A 195 -11.41 -4.62 -3.72
N SER A 196 -10.97 -3.99 -2.64
CA SER A 196 -10.16 -4.64 -1.60
C SER A 196 -11.05 -5.50 -0.71
N VAL A 197 -10.56 -6.69 -0.37
CA VAL A 197 -11.19 -7.64 0.56
C VAL A 197 -10.18 -7.95 1.64
N SER A 198 -10.52 -7.59 2.88
CA SER A 198 -9.70 -7.86 4.06
C SER A 198 -9.78 -9.34 4.50
N ASP A 199 -8.90 -9.73 5.41
CA ASP A 199 -8.82 -11.10 5.95
C ASP A 199 -10.15 -11.60 6.56
N ASP A 200 -10.96 -10.70 7.14
CA ASP A 200 -12.29 -11.03 7.70
C ASP A 200 -13.41 -11.13 6.65
N GLY A 201 -13.08 -10.85 5.38
CA GLY A 201 -14.00 -10.88 4.25
C GLY A 201 -14.70 -9.56 3.96
N THR A 202 -14.49 -8.50 4.75
CA THR A 202 -15.07 -7.17 4.50
C THR A 202 -14.52 -6.57 3.22
N VAL A 203 -15.43 -6.12 2.35
CA VAL A 203 -15.09 -5.43 1.10
C VAL A 203 -15.14 -3.92 1.32
N SER A 204 -14.15 -3.20 0.81
CA SER A 204 -14.12 -1.74 0.80
C SER A 204 -13.63 -1.19 -0.54
N VAL A 205 -13.95 0.06 -0.81
CA VAL A 205 -13.17 0.87 -1.77
C VAL A 205 -11.81 1.15 -1.13
N ASN A 206 -10.77 1.30 -1.94
CA ASN A 206 -9.44 1.68 -1.49
C ASN A 206 -8.75 2.58 -2.49
N THR A 207 -8.08 3.60 -1.99
CA THR A 207 -7.23 4.53 -2.69
C THR A 207 -5.83 4.42 -2.10
N ALA A 208 -4.89 3.93 -2.89
CA ALA A 208 -3.51 3.73 -2.42
C ALA A 208 -2.91 5.04 -1.84
N PRO A 209 -2.01 4.93 -0.84
CA PRO A 209 -1.40 6.08 -0.23
C PRO A 209 -0.57 6.88 -1.24
N THR A 210 -0.42 8.17 -0.98
CA THR A 210 0.33 9.11 -1.81
C THR A 210 1.55 9.63 -1.06
N ILE A 211 2.65 9.82 -1.80
CA ILE A 211 3.89 10.42 -1.29
C ILE A 211 4.13 11.70 -2.07
N THR A 212 4.34 12.80 -1.36
CA THR A 212 4.60 14.12 -1.96
C THR A 212 5.84 14.77 -1.35
N SER A 213 6.47 15.66 -2.11
CA SER A 213 7.62 16.45 -1.67
C SER A 213 7.61 17.77 -2.44
N SER A 214 8.38 18.76 -1.96
CA SER A 214 8.65 19.99 -2.72
C SER A 214 9.53 19.73 -3.95
N THR A 215 10.21 18.57 -3.99
CA THR A 215 10.92 18.09 -5.17
C THR A 215 9.98 17.23 -6.01
N ALA A 216 10.12 17.23 -7.35
CA ALA A 216 9.36 16.34 -8.21
C ALA A 216 9.90 14.90 -8.14
N ASN A 217 9.03 13.91 -8.26
CA ASN A 217 9.43 12.50 -8.35
C ASN A 217 10.37 12.29 -9.57
N GLY A 218 11.44 11.52 -9.38
CA GLY A 218 12.48 11.27 -10.37
C GLY A 218 13.55 12.35 -10.49
N SER A 219 13.50 13.43 -9.70
CA SER A 219 14.48 14.51 -9.79
C SER A 219 15.89 14.10 -9.37
N ASN A 220 16.89 14.73 -9.97
CA ASN A 220 18.27 14.72 -9.49
C ASN A 220 18.53 15.95 -8.61
N LEU A 221 18.89 15.72 -7.35
CA LEU A 221 19.20 16.74 -6.34
C LEU A 221 20.60 17.35 -6.49
N GLY A 222 21.37 16.89 -7.48
CA GLY A 222 22.72 17.33 -7.79
C GLY A 222 23.77 16.75 -6.85
N THR A 223 24.95 17.37 -6.89
CA THR A 223 26.09 16.99 -6.04
C THR A 223 25.90 17.47 -4.61
N LYS A 224 26.22 16.62 -3.64
CA LYS A 224 26.15 16.87 -2.21
C LYS A 224 27.50 16.56 -1.57
N THR A 225 27.98 17.50 -0.77
CA THR A 225 29.27 17.41 -0.07
C THR A 225 29.09 17.20 1.45
N ALA A 226 27.88 17.43 1.97
CA ALA A 226 27.49 17.23 3.36
C ALA A 226 26.11 16.58 3.44
N GLY A 227 25.76 16.06 4.63
CA GLY A 227 24.42 15.55 4.89
C GLY A 227 23.37 16.63 4.71
N PHE A 228 22.17 16.23 4.30
CA PHE A 228 21.06 17.13 3.98
C PHE A 228 19.73 16.52 4.41
N ASN A 229 18.71 17.37 4.56
CA ASN A 229 17.37 16.96 4.96
C ASN A 229 16.48 16.82 3.73
N PHE A 230 16.36 15.61 3.17
CA PHE A 230 15.34 15.34 2.17
C PHE A 230 13.99 15.12 2.86
N GLN A 231 13.01 15.97 2.55
CA GLN A 231 11.69 15.96 3.18
C GLN A 231 10.60 15.46 2.25
N TYR A 232 9.64 14.73 2.80
CA TYR A 232 8.44 14.25 2.10
C TYR A 232 7.27 14.10 3.07
N THR A 233 6.06 14.04 2.53
CA THR A 233 4.81 13.82 3.27
C THR A 233 4.12 12.60 2.71
N VAL A 234 3.49 11.82 3.59
CA VAL A 234 2.66 10.67 3.21
C VAL A 234 1.22 10.97 3.59
N ASN A 235 0.29 10.69 2.69
CA ASN A 235 -1.13 10.90 2.92
C ASN A 235 -1.94 9.73 2.39
N ASP A 236 -3.11 9.52 2.99
CA ASP A 236 -4.07 8.49 2.60
C ASP A 236 -5.47 9.10 2.71
N VAL A 237 -6.26 9.02 1.64
CA VAL A 237 -7.57 9.69 1.60
C VAL A 237 -8.65 8.90 2.34
N ASP A 238 -8.45 7.59 2.48
CA ASP A 238 -9.37 6.69 3.19
C ASP A 238 -9.10 6.71 4.71
N GLY A 239 -8.00 7.35 5.13
CA GLY A 239 -7.60 7.49 6.53
C GLY A 239 -6.99 6.22 7.10
N ASP A 240 -6.53 5.31 6.25
CA ASP A 240 -5.94 4.05 6.66
C ASP A 240 -4.56 4.26 7.31
N THR A 241 -4.16 3.28 8.12
CA THR A 241 -2.82 3.28 8.73
C THR A 241 -1.77 2.94 7.68
N VAL A 242 -0.80 3.84 7.46
CA VAL A 242 0.22 3.67 6.42
C VAL A 242 1.58 3.29 7.00
N THR A 243 2.15 2.20 6.48
CA THR A 243 3.54 1.79 6.71
C THR A 243 4.44 2.33 5.61
N VAL A 244 5.53 3.00 5.98
CA VAL A 244 6.51 3.59 5.07
C VAL A 244 7.84 2.85 5.14
N LYS A 245 8.46 2.63 3.99
CA LYS A 245 9.80 2.05 3.83
C LYS A 245 10.70 3.00 3.06
N GLU A 246 11.88 3.23 3.60
CA GLU A 246 12.93 4.07 3.00
C GLU A 246 14.11 3.22 2.55
N TYR A 247 14.57 3.42 1.32
CA TYR A 247 15.66 2.70 0.72
C TYR A 247 16.73 3.66 0.18
N LEU A 248 18.00 3.35 0.46
CA LEU A 248 19.15 3.96 -0.20
C LEU A 248 19.78 2.89 -1.10
N ASP A 249 19.81 3.14 -2.40
CA ASP A 249 20.33 2.20 -3.43
C ASP A 249 19.68 0.81 -3.33
N ASN A 250 18.35 0.80 -3.23
CA ASN A 250 17.52 -0.39 -3.02
C ASN A 250 17.76 -1.17 -1.71
N VAL A 251 18.66 -0.73 -0.85
CA VAL A 251 18.85 -1.30 0.50
C VAL A 251 17.90 -0.62 1.47
N LEU A 252 17.04 -1.41 2.12
CA LEU A 252 16.11 -0.90 3.15
C LEU A 252 16.90 -0.29 4.31
N LYS A 253 16.60 0.96 4.65
CA LYS A 253 17.24 1.71 5.74
C LYS A 253 16.30 1.95 6.91
N ARG A 254 15.00 2.11 6.66
CA ARG A 254 14.00 2.38 7.71
C ARG A 254 12.63 1.84 7.31
N THR A 255 11.89 1.31 8.29
CA THR A 255 10.45 1.03 8.20
C THR A 255 9.77 1.68 9.40
N TYR A 256 8.64 2.35 9.20
CA TYR A 256 7.88 2.99 10.27
C TYR A 256 6.41 3.22 9.88
N THR A 257 5.54 3.47 10.86
CA THR A 257 4.15 3.90 10.62
C THR A 257 4.07 5.42 10.54
N ALA A 258 3.49 5.96 9.47
CA ALA A 258 3.40 7.39 9.26
C ALA A 258 2.21 8.03 9.98
N THR A 259 2.41 9.23 10.51
CA THR A 259 1.31 10.17 10.78
C THR A 259 0.94 10.85 9.46
N LEU A 260 -0.29 10.65 8.99
CA LEU A 260 -0.75 11.20 7.71
C LEU A 260 -0.65 12.74 7.69
N GLY A 261 -0.18 13.30 6.58
CA GLY A 261 0.00 14.74 6.40
C GLY A 261 1.23 15.34 7.10
N GLN A 262 1.95 14.58 7.94
CA GLN A 262 3.16 15.06 8.60
C GLN A 262 4.37 15.06 7.65
N VAL A 263 5.17 16.13 7.72
CA VAL A 263 6.48 16.19 7.05
C VAL A 263 7.49 15.27 7.74
N ASN A 264 8.08 14.37 6.97
CA ASN A 264 9.10 13.41 7.37
C ASN A 264 10.44 13.73 6.73
N THR A 265 11.55 13.44 7.44
CA THR A 265 12.92 13.57 6.92
C THR A 265 13.55 12.20 6.67
N PHE A 266 14.11 11.99 5.48
CA PHE A 266 14.77 10.75 5.07
C PHE A 266 16.06 10.53 5.85
N GLN A 267 16.11 9.46 6.65
CA GLN A 267 17.12 9.36 7.71
C GLN A 267 18.55 9.12 7.20
N ALA A 268 18.71 8.38 6.10
CA ALA A 268 20.03 7.97 5.64
C ALA A 268 20.92 9.16 5.22
N VAL A 269 20.33 10.24 4.70
CA VAL A 269 21.07 11.40 4.18
C VAL A 269 21.26 12.52 5.18
N THR A 270 20.71 12.39 6.39
CA THR A 270 20.94 13.35 7.48
C THR A 270 22.42 13.45 7.85
N ALA A 271 22.83 14.56 8.48
CA ALA A 271 24.21 14.78 8.91
C ALA A 271 24.76 13.62 9.77
N ALA A 272 23.95 13.06 10.66
CA ALA A 272 24.33 11.96 11.54
C ALA A 272 24.64 10.65 10.81
N ASN A 273 24.05 10.43 9.63
CA ASN A 273 24.21 9.20 8.85
C ASN A 273 25.04 9.39 7.58
N TRP A 274 25.35 10.64 7.20
CA TRP A 274 26.04 10.98 5.96
C TRP A 274 27.37 10.26 5.76
N GLN A 275 28.16 10.11 6.82
CA GLN A 275 29.47 9.45 6.75
C GLN A 275 29.38 7.96 6.39
N LYS A 276 28.22 7.30 6.58
CA LYS A 276 27.98 5.89 6.27
C LYS A 276 27.69 5.64 4.77
N ILE A 277 27.53 6.70 3.98
CA ILE A 277 27.27 6.63 2.54
C ILE A 277 28.61 6.78 1.79
N LEU A 278 28.86 5.94 0.78
CA LEU A 278 30.08 6.07 -0.04
C LEU A 278 30.00 7.28 -0.98
N ASN A 279 31.12 7.75 -1.53
CA ASN A 279 31.04 8.69 -2.66
C ASN A 279 30.47 8.00 -3.90
N GLY A 280 29.76 8.73 -4.74
CA GLY A 280 29.16 8.21 -5.96
C GLY A 280 27.72 8.65 -6.15
N SER A 281 27.07 8.09 -7.17
CA SER A 281 25.65 8.32 -7.45
C SER A 281 24.78 7.43 -6.56
N HIS A 282 23.72 8.02 -6.02
CA HIS A 282 22.80 7.36 -5.10
C HIS A 282 21.35 7.62 -5.47
N THR A 283 20.48 6.68 -5.10
CA THR A 283 19.03 6.79 -5.23
C THR A 283 18.37 6.68 -3.86
N LEU A 284 17.55 7.67 -3.51
CA LEU A 284 16.60 7.59 -2.41
C LEU A 284 15.27 7.10 -2.96
N LYS A 285 14.68 6.11 -2.28
CA LYS A 285 13.33 5.61 -2.61
C LYS A 285 12.48 5.54 -1.36
N VAL A 286 11.28 6.08 -1.43
CA VAL A 286 10.22 5.94 -0.42
C VAL A 286 9.08 5.13 -1.05
N ALA A 287 8.62 4.12 -0.32
CA ALA A 287 7.41 3.36 -0.65
C ALA A 287 6.49 3.35 0.56
N ALA A 288 5.18 3.52 0.34
CA ALA A 288 4.17 3.53 1.38
C ALA A 288 3.11 2.47 1.07
N SER A 289 2.50 1.90 2.11
CA SER A 289 1.45 0.87 1.99
C SER A 289 0.44 1.06 3.11
N ASP A 290 -0.84 1.14 2.77
CA ASP A 290 -1.99 1.18 3.68
C ASP A 290 -2.41 -0.24 4.15
N GLY A 291 -1.69 -1.27 3.69
CA GLY A 291 -2.02 -2.68 3.89
C GLY A 291 -3.05 -3.24 2.91
N LYS A 292 -3.67 -2.39 2.08
CA LYS A 292 -4.62 -2.69 1.00
C LYS A 292 -3.99 -2.56 -0.40
N ALA A 293 -3.13 -1.59 -0.61
CA ALA A 293 -2.40 -1.29 -1.82
C ALA A 293 -1.07 -0.57 -1.50
N ASP A 294 -0.11 -0.69 -2.42
CA ASP A 294 1.14 0.06 -2.35
C ASP A 294 1.03 1.38 -3.11
N SER A 295 1.68 2.42 -2.59
CA SER A 295 1.85 3.69 -3.29
C SER A 295 2.70 3.50 -4.55
N ALA A 296 2.55 4.42 -5.50
CA ALA A 296 3.63 4.64 -6.47
C ALA A 296 4.93 4.96 -5.69
N ALA A 297 6.04 4.35 -6.11
CA ALA A 297 7.33 4.62 -5.47
C ALA A 297 7.77 6.06 -5.76
N TYR A 298 8.22 6.76 -4.72
CA TYR A 298 8.80 8.09 -4.84
C TYR A 298 10.32 7.97 -4.83
N THR A 299 10.99 8.44 -5.89
CA THR A 299 12.44 8.34 -6.07
C THR A 299 13.07 9.68 -6.36
N VAL A 300 14.27 9.91 -5.84
CA VAL A 300 15.16 11.02 -6.22
C VAL A 300 16.60 10.53 -6.22
N THR A 301 17.45 11.16 -7.02
CA THR A 301 18.88 10.82 -7.09
C THR A 301 19.75 11.96 -6.58
N PHE A 302 20.97 11.65 -6.17
CA PHE A 302 22.00 12.65 -5.86
C PHE A 302 23.38 12.05 -6.08
N ALA A 303 24.40 12.89 -6.23
CA ALA A 303 25.80 12.44 -6.24
C ALA A 303 26.48 12.88 -4.94
N LYS A 304 27.03 11.95 -4.16
CA LYS A 304 27.90 12.27 -3.03
C LYS A 304 29.32 12.52 -3.53
N LYS A 305 29.89 13.69 -3.20
CA LYS A 305 31.29 14.02 -3.49
C LYS A 305 31.94 14.66 -2.27
N VAL A 306 32.63 13.84 -1.46
CA VAL A 306 33.48 14.31 -0.35
C VAL A 306 34.93 14.09 -0.73
N THR A 307 35.69 15.18 -0.86
CA THR A 307 37.11 15.14 -1.28
C THR A 307 38.08 15.34 -0.13
N LYS A 308 37.60 15.80 1.03
CA LYS A 308 38.41 16.11 2.20
C LYS A 308 37.95 15.32 3.42
N ALA A 309 38.89 14.73 4.14
CA ALA A 309 38.70 14.07 5.42
C ALA A 309 39.56 14.75 6.49
N THR A 310 39.02 14.90 7.70
CA THR A 310 39.75 15.46 8.84
C THR A 310 39.59 14.58 10.07
N VAL A 311 40.67 14.34 10.80
CA VAL A 311 40.68 13.51 12.02
C VAL A 311 41.40 14.26 13.14
N THR A 312 40.85 14.19 14.35
CA THR A 312 41.47 14.71 15.58
C THR A 312 40.99 13.86 16.77
N LEU A 313 41.73 13.88 17.88
CA LEU A 313 41.24 13.23 19.10
C LEU A 313 40.15 14.07 19.75
N ALA A 314 39.08 13.41 20.17
CA ALA A 314 37.99 14.06 20.91
C ALA A 314 38.47 14.62 22.27
N ALA A 315 39.44 13.95 22.89
CA ALA A 315 40.10 14.40 24.12
C ALA A 315 41.63 14.35 23.93
N PRO A 316 42.37 15.38 24.33
CA PRO A 316 43.83 15.34 24.34
C PRO A 316 44.39 14.23 25.24
N LEU A 317 45.56 13.72 24.88
CA LEU A 317 46.30 12.76 25.71
C LEU A 317 47.15 13.56 26.70
N ALA A 318 46.89 13.41 28.01
CA ALA A 318 47.68 14.09 29.03
C ALA A 318 49.12 13.54 29.10
N ALA A 319 50.06 14.42 29.46
CA ALA A 319 51.43 14.05 29.81
C ALA A 319 51.79 14.64 31.18
N ASP A 320 52.61 13.92 31.94
CA ASP A 320 53.07 14.34 33.28
C ASP A 320 54.27 15.29 33.22
N ASP A 321 54.92 15.40 32.05
CA ASP A 321 56.06 16.28 31.78
C ASP A 321 56.00 16.84 30.35
N ALA A 322 56.96 17.70 30.00
CA ALA A 322 57.09 18.33 28.70
C ALA A 322 57.28 17.31 27.58
N ILE A 323 56.31 17.26 26.66
CA ILE A 323 56.44 16.44 25.45
C ILE A 323 57.44 17.13 24.52
N SER A 324 58.59 16.48 24.36
CA SER A 324 59.74 16.97 23.62
C SER A 324 59.74 16.48 22.17
N VAL A 325 59.26 15.27 21.94
CA VAL A 325 59.26 14.63 20.61
C VAL A 325 58.07 13.68 20.47
N MET A 326 57.60 13.49 19.23
CA MET A 326 56.57 12.51 18.89
C MET A 326 56.92 11.76 17.60
N VAL A 327 56.29 10.61 17.45
CA VAL A 327 56.22 9.88 16.19
C VAL A 327 54.76 9.52 15.91
N MET A 328 54.31 9.71 14.68
CA MET A 328 52.97 9.33 14.23
C MET A 328 53.06 8.50 12.95
N ASN A 329 52.27 7.45 12.89
CA ASN A 329 52.12 6.57 11.74
C ASN A 329 50.64 6.56 11.30
N ILE A 330 50.42 6.70 10.00
CA ILE A 330 49.10 6.62 9.37
C ILE A 330 49.08 5.37 8.50
N VAL A 331 48.29 4.38 8.91
CA VAL A 331 48.08 3.15 8.15
C VAL A 331 46.87 3.35 7.25
N GLY A 332 47.03 3.04 5.97
CA GLY A 332 45.98 3.16 4.97
C GLY A 332 46.54 3.15 3.56
N THR A 333 45.74 3.60 2.60
CA THR A 333 46.18 3.83 1.23
C THR A 333 45.73 5.22 0.83
N LEU A 334 46.68 6.13 0.67
CA LEU A 334 46.45 7.48 0.15
C LEU A 334 46.99 7.56 -1.28
N PRO A 335 46.26 8.19 -2.22
CA PRO A 335 46.79 8.51 -3.54
C PRO A 335 48.07 9.34 -3.46
N ALA A 336 49.01 9.13 -4.40
CA ALA A 336 50.29 9.83 -4.40
C ALA A 336 50.15 11.36 -4.54
N ASP A 337 49.09 11.82 -5.20
CA ASP A 337 48.76 13.22 -5.39
C ASP A 337 47.86 13.80 -4.28
N ALA A 338 47.51 13.02 -3.25
CA ALA A 338 46.70 13.51 -2.14
C ALA A 338 47.46 14.57 -1.32
N VAL A 339 46.74 15.64 -0.95
CA VAL A 339 47.26 16.71 -0.11
C VAL A 339 46.99 16.35 1.34
N MET A 340 48.05 15.90 2.03
CA MET A 340 48.02 15.61 3.47
C MET A 340 48.68 16.74 4.25
N GLU A 341 48.03 17.14 5.34
CA GLU A 341 48.54 18.06 6.37
C GLU A 341 48.36 17.40 7.74
N VAL A 342 49.42 17.43 8.55
CA VAL A 342 49.42 16.93 9.93
C VAL A 342 49.91 18.04 10.85
N LEU A 343 49.01 18.58 11.66
CA LEU A 343 49.35 19.53 12.72
C LEU A 343 49.35 18.80 14.06
N VAL A 344 50.35 19.06 14.90
CA VAL A 344 50.51 18.44 16.22
C VAL A 344 50.69 19.52 17.28
N THR A 345 50.35 19.22 18.52
CA THR A 345 50.52 20.15 19.64
C THR A 345 50.88 19.39 20.91
N ASN A 346 51.73 19.98 21.75
CA ASN A 346 52.10 19.46 23.07
C ASN A 346 51.42 20.22 24.23
N ASN A 347 50.63 21.25 23.94
CA ASN A 347 49.90 22.03 24.94
C ASN A 347 48.38 22.07 24.64
N ALA A 348 47.81 20.93 24.25
CA ALA A 348 46.42 20.80 23.82
C ALA A 348 45.36 21.21 24.86
N LYS A 349 45.74 21.35 26.15
CA LYS A 349 44.87 21.83 27.23
C LYS A 349 44.83 23.37 27.33
N ASP A 350 45.74 24.06 26.66
CA ASP A 350 45.77 25.52 26.69
C ASP A 350 44.56 26.08 25.93
N THR A 351 44.10 27.27 26.33
CA THR A 351 42.98 27.95 25.63
C THR A 351 43.31 28.25 24.17
N THR A 352 44.60 28.42 23.87
CA THR A 352 45.13 28.66 22.53
C THR A 352 46.36 27.76 22.32
N PRO A 353 46.17 26.47 21.97
CA PRO A 353 47.29 25.56 21.76
C PRO A 353 48.17 26.02 20.59
N VAL A 354 49.47 25.78 20.71
CA VAL A 354 50.44 26.02 19.63
C VAL A 354 50.46 24.77 18.75
N TRP A 355 50.07 24.95 17.49
CA TRP A 355 50.05 23.89 16.48
C TRP A 355 51.31 23.98 15.62
N GLU A 356 52.07 22.89 15.56
CA GLU A 356 53.28 22.76 14.74
C GLU A 356 52.99 21.82 13.55
N ASP A 357 53.55 22.13 12.38
CA ASP A 357 53.40 21.31 11.18
C ASP A 357 54.39 20.14 11.21
N ALA A 358 53.86 18.93 11.38
CA ALA A 358 54.60 17.67 11.37
C ALA A 358 54.43 16.89 10.07
N THR A 359 53.88 17.50 9.01
CA THR A 359 53.52 16.81 7.77
C THR A 359 54.71 16.10 7.13
N ALA A 360 55.87 16.77 7.04
CA ALA A 360 57.07 16.19 6.45
C ALA A 360 57.60 15.02 7.30
N ASP A 361 57.59 15.17 8.63
CA ASP A 361 58.07 14.15 9.55
C ASP A 361 57.20 12.89 9.46
N VAL A 362 55.87 13.05 9.50
CA VAL A 362 54.94 11.92 9.38
C VAL A 362 55.03 11.22 8.02
N LYS A 363 55.20 11.96 6.91
CA LYS A 363 55.40 11.34 5.58
C LYS A 363 56.69 10.50 5.51
N ASN A 364 57.72 10.94 6.21
CA ASN A 364 59.03 10.27 6.22
C ASN A 364 59.16 9.22 7.33
N GLY A 365 58.14 9.04 8.17
CA GLY A 365 58.23 8.20 9.37
C GLY A 365 59.27 8.69 10.39
N ALA A 366 59.55 9.99 10.38
CA ALA A 366 60.53 10.63 11.24
C ALA A 366 59.88 11.14 12.53
N ASN A 367 60.73 11.40 13.52
CA ASN A 367 60.34 12.03 14.77
C ASN A 367 60.13 13.53 14.56
N HIS A 368 59.03 14.06 15.07
CA HIS A 368 58.79 15.51 15.14
C HIS A 368 59.23 16.04 16.50
N VAL A 369 60.17 16.98 16.52
CA VAL A 369 60.69 17.62 17.74
C VAL A 369 59.93 18.92 17.96
N PHE A 370 59.22 19.03 19.08
CA PHE A 370 58.44 20.22 19.40
C PHE A 370 59.35 21.42 19.67
N THR A 371 59.04 22.55 19.04
CA THR A 371 59.67 23.84 19.31
C THR A 371 58.98 24.57 20.46
N ASN A 372 57.68 24.35 20.67
CA ASN A 372 56.96 24.85 21.84
C ASN A 372 57.46 24.16 23.12
N LYS A 373 57.81 24.96 24.13
CA LYS A 373 58.31 24.48 25.43
C LYS A 373 57.42 24.88 26.61
N THR A 374 56.26 25.48 26.34
CA THR A 374 55.36 26.01 27.37
C THR A 374 53.97 25.42 27.27
N ALA A 375 53.36 25.12 28.41
CA ALA A 375 51.95 24.73 28.52
C ALA A 375 51.37 25.32 29.81
N ALA A 376 50.42 26.26 29.69
CA ALA A 376 49.84 26.94 30.84
C ALA A 376 48.91 26.03 31.67
N ASN A 377 48.20 25.12 31.00
CA ASN A 377 47.25 24.18 31.59
C ASN A 377 47.80 22.74 31.66
N GLY A 378 49.13 22.60 31.63
CA GLY A 378 49.83 21.32 31.63
C GLY A 378 49.96 20.71 30.23
N PHE A 379 51.02 19.92 30.04
CA PHE A 379 51.32 19.30 28.76
C PHE A 379 50.26 18.24 28.39
N ALA A 380 49.89 18.24 27.11
CA ALA A 380 48.98 17.29 26.53
C ALA A 380 49.13 17.24 25.01
N PHE A 381 49.18 16.03 24.47
CA PHE A 381 49.27 15.78 23.05
C PHE A 381 47.90 15.81 22.37
N ASN A 382 47.81 16.43 21.20
CA ASN A 382 46.74 16.19 20.23
C ASN A 382 47.26 16.42 18.80
N PHE A 383 46.47 16.02 17.81
CA PHE A 383 46.77 16.21 16.40
C PHE A 383 45.53 16.66 15.61
N LYS A 384 45.78 17.26 14.45
CA LYS A 384 44.80 17.48 13.38
C LYS A 384 45.39 16.89 12.10
N LEU A 385 44.76 15.85 11.59
CA LEU A 385 45.04 15.30 10.27
C LEU A 385 44.01 15.85 9.29
N SER A 386 44.47 16.37 8.16
CA SER A 386 43.65 16.73 7.01
C SER A 386 44.19 16.02 5.78
N VAL A 387 43.33 15.31 5.06
CA VAL A 387 43.68 14.68 3.79
C VAL A 387 42.66 15.09 2.74
N GLU A 388 43.14 15.67 1.65
CA GLU A 388 42.33 16.08 0.50
C GLU A 388 42.78 15.35 -0.76
N ARG A 389 41.82 14.95 -1.61
CA ARG A 389 42.11 14.31 -2.89
C ARG A 389 42.93 15.24 -3.79
N GLY A 390 43.88 14.65 -4.51
CA GLY A 390 44.66 15.34 -5.53
C GLY A 390 43.90 15.50 -6.85
N ALA A 391 44.63 16.00 -7.86
CA ALA A 391 44.09 16.26 -9.20
C ALA A 391 43.51 15.02 -9.90
N SER A 392 43.94 13.81 -9.52
CA SER A 392 43.41 12.55 -10.06
C SER A 392 41.99 12.22 -9.59
N ASP A 393 41.50 12.86 -8.52
CA ASP A 393 40.24 12.53 -7.82
C ASP A 393 40.17 11.05 -7.36
N THR A 394 41.32 10.39 -7.26
CA THR A 394 41.41 9.00 -6.80
C THR A 394 41.08 8.93 -5.31
N GLY A 395 40.30 7.93 -4.90
CA GLY A 395 39.97 7.70 -3.50
C GLY A 395 41.09 6.98 -2.74
N GLY A 396 41.13 7.21 -1.42
CA GLY A 396 41.97 6.47 -0.48
C GLY A 396 41.20 6.14 0.80
N TYR A 397 41.88 5.50 1.75
CA TYR A 397 41.34 5.22 3.08
C TYR A 397 42.44 5.28 4.14
N ILE A 398 42.05 5.56 5.38
CA ILE A 398 42.88 5.45 6.58
C ILE A 398 42.25 4.35 7.44
N SER A 399 43.03 3.34 7.81
CA SER A 399 42.59 2.23 8.66
C SER A 399 43.07 2.38 10.11
N ASN A 400 44.18 3.07 10.35
CA ASN A 400 44.72 3.30 11.69
C ASN A 400 45.55 4.59 11.71
N ILE A 401 45.51 5.31 12.83
CA ILE A 401 46.48 6.36 13.18
C ILE A 401 47.05 5.96 14.54
N GLY A 402 48.36 5.72 14.59
CA GLY A 402 49.09 5.31 15.79
C GLY A 402 50.35 6.14 15.98
N GLY A 403 51.02 5.97 17.12
CA GLY A 403 52.22 6.74 17.44
C GLY A 403 52.61 6.66 18.91
N ALA A 404 53.64 7.41 19.27
CA ALA A 404 54.12 7.61 20.62
C ALA A 404 54.67 9.03 20.79
N PHE A 405 54.79 9.49 22.03
CA PHE A 405 55.43 10.75 22.38
C PHE A 405 56.20 10.58 23.69
N GLU A 406 57.25 11.38 23.89
CA GLU A 406 58.05 11.44 25.12
C GLU A 406 58.36 12.88 25.56
#